data_AF-A0AAV5YM82-F1
#
_entry.id   AF-A0AAV5YM82-F1
#
_cell.length_a   1.000
_cell.length_b   1.000
_cell.length_c   1.000
_cell.angle_alpha   90.00
_cell.angle_beta   90.00
_cell.angle_gamma   90.00
#
_symmetry.space_group_name_H-M   'P 1'
#
loop_
_entity.id
_entity.type
_entity.pdbx_description
1 polymer ?
#
loop_
_entity_poly.entity_id
_entity_poly.type
_entity_poly.pdbx_seq_one_letter_code
_entity_poly.pdbx_strand_id
1 'polypeptide(L)'
;MSSSTGTARPESGSLGSPPLVTLTTDFGLRDPFVGIMKGVILSICPSARLVDLTHDLPPQDIVAAALALESAAPFFPPGTVHLAVVDPGVGTARRALAVRTDGWYLVGPDNGLLTLALGRAQWNAVSLTAPEYRLPEVSHTFHGRDLFAPAAAYLAAGVPLERLGPPVTDPVRLSLPGCRMEGGWLVGEVLDADRFGNLVTSIPAVRLEALAGHGSAVFEVSGRSLRLVRSYDEGDDGAPAVIVGSTGRLEVFVKGGSARDALAAGPGTPVRVRRGA
;
A
#
# COMPACT_ATOMS: atom_id res chain seq x y z
N MET A 1 -0.21 3.57 -42.67
CA MET A 1 1.07 2.88 -42.42
C MET A 1 1.95 3.86 -41.67
N SER A 2 1.98 3.74 -40.34
CA SER A 2 2.75 4.61 -39.46
C SER A 2 3.25 3.74 -38.34
N SER A 3 4.52 3.38 -38.44
CA SER A 3 5.25 2.46 -37.58
C SER A 3 5.43 3.05 -36.17
N SER A 4 4.80 2.42 -35.18
CA SER A 4 5.12 2.62 -33.77
C SER A 4 6.46 1.95 -33.47
N THR A 5 7.50 2.76 -33.26
CA THR A 5 8.77 2.30 -32.68
C THR A 5 8.54 2.04 -31.20
N GLY A 6 8.13 0.81 -30.87
CA GLY A 6 8.19 0.30 -29.51
C GLY A 6 9.66 0.13 -29.13
N THR A 7 10.10 0.83 -28.09
CA THR A 7 11.42 0.65 -27.49
C THR A 7 11.45 -0.73 -26.84
N ALA A 8 11.94 -1.73 -27.58
CA ALA A 8 12.25 -3.04 -27.05
C ALA A 8 13.31 -2.90 -25.96
N ARG A 9 13.00 -3.38 -24.74
CA ARG A 9 14.02 -3.53 -23.70
C ARG A 9 15.07 -4.53 -24.20
N PRO A 10 16.38 -4.28 -23.98
CA PRO A 10 17.41 -5.22 -24.39
C PRO A 10 17.25 -6.52 -23.60
N GLU A 11 17.20 -7.64 -24.31
CA GLU A 11 17.35 -8.98 -23.73
C GLU A 11 18.79 -9.11 -23.22
N SER A 12 19.00 -8.87 -21.93
CA SER A 12 20.27 -9.13 -21.24
C SER A 12 20.31 -10.57 -20.76
N GLY A 13 21.36 -11.30 -21.14
CA GLY A 13 21.63 -12.68 -20.74
C GLY A 13 21.53 -12.93 -19.24
N SER A 14 21.11 -14.15 -18.91
CA SER A 14 20.82 -14.68 -17.58
C SER A 14 22.05 -14.69 -16.66
N LEU A 15 22.32 -13.55 -16.02
CA LEU A 15 22.55 -13.50 -14.59
C LEU A 15 21.24 -12.99 -14.01
N GLY A 16 20.52 -13.83 -13.25
CA GLY A 16 19.21 -13.48 -12.70
C GLY A 16 19.27 -12.11 -12.02
N SER A 17 18.31 -11.23 -12.33
CA SER A 17 18.24 -9.91 -11.67
C SER A 17 18.25 -10.11 -10.16
N PRO A 18 19.07 -9.36 -9.40
CA PRO A 18 19.17 -9.55 -7.97
C PRO A 18 17.80 -9.36 -7.31
N PRO A 19 17.43 -10.23 -6.36
CA PRO A 19 16.10 -10.22 -5.76
C PRO A 19 15.86 -8.88 -5.08
N LEU A 20 14.62 -8.41 -5.14
CA LEU A 20 14.23 -7.12 -4.56
C LEU A 20 13.46 -7.37 -3.26
N VAL A 21 13.86 -6.67 -2.21
CA VAL A 21 13.11 -6.58 -0.97
C VAL A 21 12.77 -5.12 -0.73
N THR A 22 11.48 -4.78 -0.66
CA THR A 22 11.07 -3.42 -0.29
C THR A 22 10.75 -3.34 1.19
N LEU A 23 10.97 -2.18 1.82
CA LEU A 23 10.66 -1.97 3.24
C LEU A 23 9.66 -0.83 3.42
N THR A 24 8.60 -1.10 4.19
CA THR A 24 7.58 -0.13 4.62
C THR A 24 7.40 -0.21 6.12
N THR A 25 7.66 0.86 6.88
CA THR A 25 7.48 0.86 8.35
C THR A 25 6.99 2.21 8.89
N ASP A 26 6.67 2.26 10.18
CA ASP A 26 6.39 3.46 10.98
C ASP A 26 7.52 3.79 11.97
N PHE A 27 8.72 3.25 11.75
CA PHE A 27 9.85 3.35 12.69
C PHE A 27 10.61 4.67 12.63
N GLY A 28 10.36 5.48 11.62
CA GLY A 28 11.19 6.61 11.24
C GLY A 28 12.61 6.20 10.84
N LEU A 29 13.45 7.21 10.65
CA LEU A 29 14.87 7.05 10.33
C LEU A 29 15.80 7.59 11.43
N ARG A 30 15.23 8.02 12.56
CA ARG A 30 16.00 8.54 13.70
C ARG A 30 16.71 7.41 14.45
N ASP A 31 16.02 6.29 14.63
CA ASP A 31 16.45 5.14 15.40
C ASP A 31 16.98 4.02 14.48
N PRO A 32 17.81 3.09 14.99
CA PRO A 32 18.53 2.13 14.15
C PRO A 32 17.67 0.99 13.61
N PHE A 33 16.37 0.94 13.92
CA PHE A 33 15.51 -0.22 13.67
C PHE A 33 15.50 -0.66 12.19
N VAL A 34 15.34 0.29 11.27
CA VAL A 34 15.38 0.02 9.82
C VAL A 34 16.75 -0.51 9.41
N GLY A 35 17.83 0.11 9.88
CA GLY A 35 19.20 -0.33 9.59
C GLY A 35 19.49 -1.74 10.07
N ILE A 36 18.99 -2.11 11.25
CA ILE A 36 19.10 -3.46 11.80
C ILE A 36 18.37 -4.48 10.92
N MET A 37 17.13 -4.18 10.51
CA MET A 37 16.38 -5.07 9.61
C MET A 37 17.11 -5.29 8.28
N LYS A 38 17.65 -4.22 7.69
CA LYS A 38 18.46 -4.30 6.47
C LYS A 38 19.71 -5.17 6.67
N GLY A 39 20.40 -5.01 7.80
CA GLY A 39 21.56 -5.83 8.15
C GLY A 39 21.22 -7.32 8.26
N VAL A 40 20.08 -7.65 8.87
CA VAL A 40 19.57 -9.03 8.93
C VAL A 40 19.22 -9.57 7.54
N ILE A 41 18.59 -8.76 6.68
CA ILE A 41 18.25 -9.20 5.33
C ILE A 41 19.52 -9.50 4.52
N LEU A 42 20.51 -8.60 4.56
CA LEU A 42 21.74 -8.73 3.79
C LEU A 42 22.68 -9.81 4.33
N SER A 43 22.59 -10.19 5.61
CA SER A 43 23.37 -11.31 6.13
C SER A 43 22.84 -12.67 5.66
N ILE A 44 21.53 -12.78 5.42
CA ILE A 44 20.87 -14.00 4.94
C ILE A 44 20.87 -14.04 3.40
N CYS A 45 20.60 -12.92 2.74
CA CYS A 45 20.57 -12.80 1.29
C CYS A 45 21.46 -11.62 0.83
N PRO A 46 22.80 -11.82 0.71
CA PRO A 46 23.73 -10.74 0.36
C PRO A 46 23.52 -10.14 -1.03
N SER A 47 22.85 -10.86 -1.93
CA SER A 47 22.52 -10.39 -3.28
C SER A 47 21.23 -9.56 -3.34
N ALA A 48 20.48 -9.44 -2.25
CA ALA A 48 19.24 -8.67 -2.23
C ALA A 48 19.49 -7.18 -2.44
N ARG A 49 18.69 -6.58 -3.33
CA ARG A 49 18.57 -5.12 -3.44
C ARG A 49 17.44 -4.65 -2.55
N LEU A 50 17.76 -3.75 -1.62
CA LEU A 50 16.79 -3.19 -0.68
C LEU A 50 16.27 -1.86 -1.20
N VAL A 51 14.95 -1.67 -1.16
CA VAL A 51 14.30 -0.41 -1.53
C VAL A 51 13.38 0.04 -0.41
N ASP A 52 13.65 1.20 0.17
CA ASP A 52 12.74 1.79 1.15
C ASP A 52 11.56 2.43 0.40
N LEU A 53 10.34 2.01 0.71
CA LEU A 53 9.14 2.69 0.24
C LEU A 53 8.86 3.90 1.11
N THR A 54 8.79 3.67 2.42
CA THR A 54 8.69 4.72 3.44
C THR A 54 8.93 4.12 4.83
N HIS A 55 9.46 4.94 5.73
CA HIS A 55 9.58 4.64 7.15
C HIS A 55 8.88 5.68 8.03
N ASP A 56 8.24 6.67 7.40
CA ASP A 56 7.68 7.87 8.05
C ASP A 56 6.15 7.81 8.05
N LEU A 57 5.58 6.60 8.07
CA LEU A 57 4.15 6.43 8.26
C LEU A 57 3.76 6.88 9.68
N PRO A 58 2.52 7.39 9.86
CA PRO A 58 2.03 7.67 11.20
C PRO A 58 2.15 6.44 12.11
N PRO A 59 2.64 6.58 13.35
CA PRO A 59 2.82 5.47 14.25
C PRO A 59 1.53 4.66 14.41
N GLN A 60 1.64 3.35 14.27
CA GLN A 60 0.57 2.36 14.45
C GLN A 60 -0.58 2.45 13.43
N ASP A 61 -0.47 3.27 12.39
CA ASP A 61 -1.53 3.42 11.38
C ASP A 61 -1.46 2.32 10.32
N ILE A 62 -2.23 1.26 10.58
CA ILE A 62 -2.33 0.09 9.69
C ILE A 62 -2.99 0.46 8.35
N VAL A 63 -3.90 1.44 8.33
CA VAL A 63 -4.61 1.86 7.10
C VAL A 63 -3.65 2.61 6.18
N ALA A 64 -2.88 3.56 6.72
CA ALA A 64 -1.85 4.28 5.97
C ALA A 64 -0.82 3.31 5.38
N ALA A 65 -0.38 2.31 6.15
CA ALA A 65 0.52 1.26 5.66
C ALA A 65 -0.08 0.41 4.53
N ALA A 66 -1.36 0.04 4.65
CA ALA A 66 -2.06 -0.71 3.62
C ALA A 66 -2.19 0.10 2.31
N LEU A 67 -2.51 1.40 2.41
CA LEU A 67 -2.62 2.30 1.26
C LEU A 67 -1.27 2.55 0.58
N ALA A 68 -0.21 2.73 1.36
CA ALA A 68 1.15 2.89 0.85
C ALA A 68 1.58 1.64 0.05
N LEU A 69 1.29 0.44 0.58
CA LEU A 69 1.62 -0.81 -0.10
C LEU A 69 0.77 -1.04 -1.36
N GLU A 70 -0.54 -0.77 -1.30
CA GLU A 70 -1.45 -0.83 -2.47
C GLU A 70 -0.93 0.06 -3.61
N SER A 71 -0.49 1.27 -3.26
CA SER A 71 -0.02 2.26 -4.24
C SER A 71 1.33 1.90 -4.85
N ALA A 72 2.24 1.31 -4.07
CA ALA A 72 3.62 1.08 -4.49
C ALA A 72 3.85 -0.29 -5.15
N ALA A 73 3.28 -1.37 -4.61
CA ALA A 73 3.59 -2.74 -5.04
C ALA A 73 3.43 -2.99 -6.56
N PRO A 74 2.40 -2.48 -7.26
CA PRO A 74 2.22 -2.66 -8.71
C PRO A 74 3.38 -2.16 -9.59
N PHE A 75 4.24 -1.28 -9.08
CA PHE A 75 5.38 -0.73 -9.82
C PHE A 75 6.67 -1.57 -9.66
N PHE A 76 6.65 -2.61 -8.84
CA PHE A 76 7.78 -3.51 -8.64
C PHE A 76 7.65 -4.77 -9.49
N PRO A 77 8.78 -5.31 -10.00
CA PRO A 77 8.75 -6.49 -10.86
C PRO A 77 8.21 -7.72 -10.11
N PRO A 78 7.65 -8.70 -10.84
CA PRO A 78 7.22 -9.96 -10.25
C PRO A 78 8.35 -10.64 -9.45
N GLY A 79 7.99 -11.32 -8.37
CA GLY A 79 8.90 -11.97 -7.44
C GLY A 79 9.48 -11.05 -6.37
N THR A 80 9.21 -9.74 -6.41
CA THR A 80 9.60 -8.81 -5.33
C THR A 80 9.00 -9.23 -4.00
N VAL A 81 9.78 -9.12 -2.92
CA VAL A 81 9.32 -9.32 -1.54
C VAL A 81 9.04 -7.97 -0.90
N HIS A 82 7.77 -7.67 -0.63
CA HIS A 82 7.37 -6.48 0.11
C HIS A 82 7.30 -6.78 1.61
N LEU A 83 8.28 -6.28 2.36
CA LEU A 83 8.32 -6.35 3.81
C LEU A 83 7.68 -5.10 4.40
N ALA A 84 6.53 -5.27 5.06
CA ALA A 84 5.80 -4.16 5.67
C ALA A 84 5.54 -4.42 7.16
N VAL A 85 5.97 -3.48 8.01
CA VAL A 85 5.91 -3.60 9.47
C VAL A 85 5.38 -2.30 10.08
N VAL A 86 4.07 -2.28 10.30
CA VAL A 86 3.38 -1.35 11.22
C VAL A 86 2.56 -2.24 12.15
N ASP A 87 3.00 -2.35 13.40
CA ASP A 87 2.63 -3.46 14.27
C ASP A 87 2.36 -3.04 15.72
N PRO A 88 1.22 -2.39 16.01
CA PRO A 88 0.81 -2.10 17.38
C PRO A 88 0.61 -3.35 18.25
N GLY A 89 0.44 -4.52 17.63
CA GLY A 89 0.25 -5.81 18.30
C GLY A 89 1.53 -6.62 18.47
N VAL A 90 2.72 -6.03 18.34
CA VAL A 90 3.99 -6.75 18.51
C VAL A 90 4.06 -7.45 19.87
N GLY A 91 4.61 -8.66 19.91
CA GLY A 91 4.73 -9.47 21.13
C GLY A 91 3.43 -10.08 21.65
N THR A 92 2.29 -9.83 21.00
CA THR A 92 0.98 -10.43 21.36
C THR A 92 0.70 -11.73 20.60
N ALA A 93 -0.53 -12.24 20.68
CA ALA A 93 -0.97 -13.45 19.99
C ALA A 93 -1.17 -13.29 18.46
N ARG A 94 -1.01 -12.08 17.89
CA ARG A 94 -1.17 -11.86 16.45
C ARG A 94 -0.14 -12.65 15.64
N ARG A 95 -0.56 -13.32 14.57
CA ARG A 95 0.33 -14.14 13.72
C ARG A 95 1.33 -13.27 12.96
N ALA A 96 2.48 -13.84 12.62
CA ALA A 96 3.41 -13.28 11.64
C ALA A 96 3.17 -13.99 10.31
N LEU A 97 3.01 -13.25 9.20
CA LEU A 97 2.62 -13.83 7.91
C LEU A 97 3.67 -13.62 6.84
N ALA A 98 3.79 -14.64 5.98
CA ALA A 98 4.23 -14.47 4.61
C ALA A 98 3.11 -14.92 3.67
N VAL A 99 2.93 -14.16 2.58
CA VAL A 99 1.91 -14.43 1.57
C VAL A 99 2.54 -14.37 0.20
N ARG A 100 2.21 -15.32 -0.67
CA ARG A 100 2.51 -15.28 -2.10
C ARG A 100 1.23 -14.93 -2.86
N THR A 101 1.32 -13.94 -3.73
CA THR A 101 0.30 -13.63 -4.75
C THR A 101 0.80 -14.06 -6.13
N ASP A 102 0.00 -13.81 -7.17
CA ASP A 102 0.43 -14.05 -8.56
C ASP A 102 1.67 -13.24 -8.96
N GLY A 103 1.87 -12.07 -8.32
CA GLY A 103 2.95 -11.14 -8.64
C GLY A 103 4.09 -11.12 -7.63
N TRP A 104 3.81 -11.15 -6.33
CA TRP A 104 4.78 -10.77 -5.31
C TRP A 104 4.71 -11.66 -4.06
N TYR A 105 5.71 -11.50 -3.20
CA TYR A 105 5.64 -11.96 -1.81
C TYR A 105 5.37 -10.77 -0.90
N LEU A 106 4.53 -10.97 0.11
CA LEU A 106 4.21 -9.99 1.14
C LEU A 106 4.59 -10.57 2.50
N VAL A 107 5.31 -9.81 3.33
CA VAL A 107 5.73 -10.24 4.67
C VAL A 107 5.36 -9.16 5.68
N GLY A 108 4.68 -9.54 6.76
CA GLY A 108 4.24 -8.58 7.77
C GLY A 108 3.35 -9.16 8.88
N PRO A 109 2.87 -8.32 9.81
CA PRO A 109 1.96 -8.72 10.86
C PRO A 109 0.57 -9.10 10.33
N ASP A 110 -0.06 -10.10 10.95
CA ASP A 110 -1.45 -10.47 10.69
C ASP A 110 -2.42 -9.55 11.45
N ASN A 111 -2.45 -8.28 11.06
CA ASN A 111 -3.28 -7.25 11.69
C ASN A 111 -4.16 -6.50 10.68
N GLY A 112 -4.22 -6.99 9.45
CA GLY A 112 -4.93 -6.34 8.35
C GLY A 112 -4.07 -5.45 7.45
N LEU A 113 -2.80 -5.18 7.76
CA LEU A 113 -1.92 -4.36 6.91
C LEU A 113 -1.92 -4.82 5.43
N LEU A 114 -1.87 -6.13 5.21
CA LEU A 114 -1.82 -6.71 3.86
C LEU A 114 -3.17 -6.70 3.11
N THR A 115 -4.24 -6.16 3.70
CA THR A 115 -5.62 -6.26 3.17
C THR A 115 -5.73 -5.78 1.73
N LEU A 116 -5.23 -4.58 1.44
CA LEU A 116 -5.37 -3.96 0.12
C LEU A 116 -4.45 -4.62 -0.91
N ALA A 117 -3.20 -4.91 -0.54
CA ALA A 117 -2.24 -5.57 -1.42
C ALA A 117 -2.66 -7.01 -1.82
N LEU A 118 -3.37 -7.71 -0.96
CA LEU A 118 -3.96 -9.01 -1.28
C LEU A 118 -5.17 -8.89 -2.22
N GLY A 119 -5.92 -7.77 -2.14
CA GLY A 119 -7.07 -7.49 -2.98
C GLY A 119 -8.02 -8.69 -3.15
N ARG A 120 -8.40 -8.94 -4.41
CA ARG A 120 -9.14 -10.14 -4.86
C ARG A 120 -8.25 -11.18 -5.55
N ALA A 121 -6.92 -11.01 -5.47
CA ALA A 121 -5.98 -11.91 -6.13
C ALA A 121 -6.04 -13.32 -5.53
N GLN A 122 -5.57 -14.32 -6.26
CA GLN A 122 -5.26 -15.60 -5.65
C GLN A 122 -4.00 -15.45 -4.79
N TRP A 123 -4.02 -16.06 -3.62
CA TRP A 123 -2.90 -16.01 -2.69
C TRP A 123 -2.79 -17.29 -1.86
N ASN A 124 -1.57 -17.58 -1.44
CA ASN A 124 -1.25 -18.62 -0.46
C ASN A 124 -0.50 -17.95 0.69
N ALA A 125 -0.95 -18.19 1.93
CA ALA A 125 -0.33 -17.60 3.11
C ALA A 125 0.18 -18.70 4.06
N VAL A 126 1.22 -18.37 4.82
CA VAL A 126 1.75 -19.21 5.90
C VAL A 126 2.01 -18.35 7.14
N SER A 127 1.92 -18.99 8.30
CA SER A 127 2.39 -18.41 9.56
C SER A 127 3.89 -18.60 9.70
N LEU A 128 4.64 -17.57 10.08
CA LEU A 128 6.09 -17.60 10.23
C LEU A 128 6.50 -18.24 11.56
N THR A 129 6.46 -19.56 11.64
CA THR A 129 6.75 -20.31 12.89
C THR A 129 7.97 -21.22 12.80
N ALA A 130 8.48 -21.49 11.60
CA ALA A 130 9.62 -22.37 11.39
C ALA A 130 10.91 -21.78 11.99
N PRO A 131 11.56 -22.45 12.96
CA PRO A 131 12.76 -21.93 13.64
C PRO A 131 13.95 -21.65 12.70
N GLU A 132 14.04 -22.36 11.58
CA GLU A 132 15.12 -22.24 10.59
C GLU A 132 15.07 -20.90 9.84
N TYR A 133 13.92 -20.24 9.81
CA TYR A 133 13.66 -19.03 9.01
C TYR A 133 13.42 -17.77 9.85
N ARG A 134 13.92 -17.78 11.09
CA ARG A 134 13.89 -16.66 12.02
C ARG A 134 15.23 -16.50 12.72
N LEU A 135 15.43 -15.41 13.44
CA LEU A 135 16.56 -15.32 14.36
C LEU A 135 16.36 -16.30 15.55
N PRO A 136 17.46 -16.81 16.15
CA PRO A 136 17.39 -17.77 17.25
C PRO A 136 16.57 -17.22 18.43
N GLU A 137 16.85 -15.97 18.81
CA GLU A 137 16.12 -15.23 19.83
C GLU A 137 15.03 -14.37 19.19
N VAL A 138 13.79 -14.57 19.62
CA VAL A 138 12.65 -13.76 19.20
C VAL A 138 12.22 -12.89 20.37
N SER A 139 12.42 -11.59 20.24
CA SER A 139 12.05 -10.60 21.23
C SER A 139 10.57 -10.25 21.14
N HIS A 140 9.99 -9.82 22.26
CA HIS A 140 8.58 -9.41 22.31
C HIS A 140 8.32 -8.01 21.73
N THR A 141 9.36 -7.26 21.37
CA THR A 141 9.23 -5.85 20.96
C THR A 141 9.74 -5.59 19.56
N PHE A 142 10.40 -6.55 18.90
CA PHE A 142 11.00 -6.31 17.60
C PHE A 142 10.91 -7.49 16.62
N HIS A 143 9.69 -7.97 16.39
CA HIS A 143 9.42 -8.98 15.35
C HIS A 143 9.84 -8.54 13.92
N GLY A 144 9.95 -7.23 13.67
CA GLY A 144 10.59 -6.68 12.46
C GLY A 144 11.97 -7.27 12.18
N ARG A 145 12.83 -7.30 13.20
CA ARG A 145 14.17 -7.89 13.15
C ARG A 145 14.14 -9.40 13.24
N ASP A 146 13.32 -9.95 14.13
CA ASP A 146 13.45 -11.35 14.54
C ASP A 146 12.73 -12.34 13.64
N LEU A 147 11.60 -11.93 13.04
CA LEU A 147 10.73 -12.79 12.23
C LEU A 147 10.62 -12.28 10.80
N PHE A 148 10.30 -11.00 10.62
CA PHE A 148 9.91 -10.48 9.31
C PHE A 148 11.09 -10.26 8.38
N ALA A 149 12.17 -9.61 8.85
CA ALA A 149 13.39 -9.42 8.06
C ALA A 149 14.02 -10.76 7.61
N PRO A 150 14.21 -11.77 8.48
CA PRO A 150 14.68 -13.10 8.07
C PRO A 150 13.77 -13.76 7.04
N ALA A 151 12.46 -13.79 7.29
CA ALA A 151 11.50 -14.39 6.37
C ALA A 151 11.56 -13.74 4.98
N ALA A 152 11.62 -12.41 4.92
CA ALA A 152 11.76 -11.69 3.66
C ALA A 152 13.06 -12.03 2.93
N ALA A 153 14.16 -12.16 3.66
CA ALA A 153 15.46 -12.53 3.10
C ALA A 153 15.49 -13.96 2.56
N TYR A 154 14.89 -14.92 3.26
CA TYR A 154 14.81 -16.31 2.81
C TYR A 154 13.92 -16.47 1.57
N LEU A 155 12.78 -15.76 1.51
CA LEU A 155 11.96 -15.71 0.30
C LEU A 155 12.74 -15.11 -0.88
N ALA A 156 13.46 -14.00 -0.65
CA ALA A 156 14.32 -13.39 -1.65
C ALA A 156 15.46 -14.33 -2.12
N ALA A 157 15.96 -15.19 -1.23
CA ALA A 157 16.94 -16.23 -1.54
C ALA A 157 16.34 -17.47 -2.24
N GLY A 158 15.03 -17.51 -2.48
CA GLY A 158 14.35 -18.59 -3.21
C GLY A 158 13.86 -19.74 -2.32
N VAL A 159 13.81 -19.58 -1.00
CA VAL A 159 13.17 -20.56 -0.11
C VAL A 159 11.66 -20.62 -0.43
N PRO A 160 11.09 -21.81 -0.67
CA PRO A 160 9.66 -21.96 -0.88
C PRO A 160 8.84 -21.47 0.30
N LEU A 161 7.73 -20.77 0.03
CA LEU A 161 6.84 -20.17 1.03
C LEU A 161 6.43 -21.19 2.10
N GLU A 162 6.10 -22.41 1.68
CA GLU A 162 5.58 -23.49 2.52
C GLU A 162 6.59 -23.96 3.57
N ARG A 163 7.88 -23.66 3.40
CA ARG A 163 8.92 -23.98 4.40
C ARG A 163 8.90 -23.02 5.58
N LEU A 164 8.34 -21.82 5.44
CA LEU A 164 8.36 -20.80 6.50
C LEU A 164 7.35 -21.10 7.63
N GLY A 165 6.39 -22.00 7.38
CA GLY A 165 5.52 -22.56 8.41
C GLY A 165 4.17 -23.03 7.88
N PRO A 166 3.18 -23.28 8.76
CA PRO A 166 1.92 -23.90 8.39
C PRO A 166 1.03 -22.93 7.57
N PRO A 167 0.17 -23.46 6.69
CA PRO A 167 -0.72 -22.65 5.87
C PRO A 167 -1.72 -21.85 6.72
N VAL A 168 -2.08 -20.66 6.22
CA VAL A 168 -3.08 -19.77 6.79
C VAL A 168 -4.14 -19.49 5.73
N THR A 169 -5.41 -19.71 6.08
CA THR A 169 -6.55 -19.53 5.17
C THR A 169 -7.43 -18.32 5.54
N ASP A 170 -7.21 -17.74 6.71
CA ASP A 170 -8.03 -16.73 7.35
C ASP A 170 -7.20 -15.52 7.83
N PRO A 171 -6.37 -14.88 6.98
CA PRO A 171 -5.64 -13.69 7.38
C PRO A 171 -6.60 -12.58 7.80
N VAL A 172 -6.22 -11.81 8.81
CA VAL A 172 -6.99 -10.66 9.28
C VAL A 172 -7.16 -9.67 8.13
N ARG A 173 -8.39 -9.18 7.93
CA ARG A 173 -8.73 -8.17 6.92
C ARG A 173 -9.29 -6.93 7.58
N LEU A 174 -8.81 -5.76 7.16
CA LEU A 174 -9.38 -4.49 7.53
C LEU A 174 -10.78 -4.37 6.93
N SER A 175 -11.73 -3.93 7.74
CA SER A 175 -13.03 -3.47 7.25
C SER A 175 -12.90 -2.03 6.78
N LEU A 176 -12.26 -1.84 5.62
CA LEU A 176 -12.14 -0.51 5.01
C LEU A 176 -13.49 -0.08 4.43
N PRO A 177 -13.86 1.19 4.59
CA PRO A 177 -15.08 1.72 4.01
C PRO A 177 -14.98 1.62 2.49
N GLY A 178 -16.02 1.07 1.86
CA GLY A 178 -16.14 1.00 0.41
C GLY A 178 -16.77 2.26 -0.18
N CYS A 179 -17.23 2.15 -1.42
CA CYS A 179 -18.18 3.10 -2.00
C CYS A 179 -19.47 2.36 -2.41
N ARG A 180 -20.61 3.05 -2.28
CA ARG A 180 -21.94 2.50 -2.58
C ARG A 180 -22.81 3.49 -3.33
N MET A 181 -23.80 3.00 -4.06
CA MET A 181 -24.82 3.84 -4.66
C MET A 181 -25.93 4.11 -3.63
N GLU A 182 -26.29 5.37 -3.44
CA GLU A 182 -27.32 5.81 -2.50
C GLU A 182 -28.03 7.05 -3.07
N GLY A 183 -29.33 6.93 -3.38
CA GLY A 183 -30.14 8.06 -3.87
C GLY A 183 -29.58 8.75 -5.14
N GLY A 184 -28.97 7.98 -6.06
CA GLY A 184 -28.33 8.52 -7.27
C GLY A 184 -26.91 9.08 -7.06
N TRP A 185 -26.38 9.00 -5.84
CA TRP A 185 -25.01 9.36 -5.50
C TRP A 185 -24.16 8.11 -5.31
N LEU A 186 -22.92 8.14 -5.80
CA LEU A 186 -21.85 7.28 -5.34
C LEU A 186 -21.26 7.90 -4.08
N VAL A 187 -21.44 7.23 -2.94
CA VAL A 187 -20.99 7.69 -1.63
C VAL A 187 -19.83 6.83 -1.18
N GLY A 188 -18.72 7.49 -0.84
CA GLY A 188 -17.58 6.93 -0.13
C GLY A 188 -17.15 7.87 0.99
N GLU A 189 -15.92 7.73 1.44
CA GLU A 189 -15.35 8.58 2.48
C GLU A 189 -13.85 8.76 2.30
N VAL A 190 -13.29 9.75 2.99
CA VAL A 190 -11.84 9.93 3.11
C VAL A 190 -11.26 8.75 3.90
N LEU A 191 -10.21 8.14 3.37
CA LEU A 191 -9.45 7.08 4.03
C LEU A 191 -8.23 7.62 4.77
N ASP A 192 -7.53 8.58 4.17
CA ASP A 192 -6.29 9.14 4.67
C ASP A 192 -6.06 10.55 4.12
N ALA A 193 -5.12 11.28 4.72
CA ALA A 193 -4.59 12.54 4.19
C ALA A 193 -3.08 12.40 3.98
N ASP A 194 -2.63 12.62 2.74
CA ASP A 194 -1.20 12.52 2.43
C ASP A 194 -0.39 13.66 3.08
N ARG A 195 0.94 13.61 2.91
CA ARG A 195 1.86 14.61 3.48
C ARG A 195 1.60 16.05 3.03
N PHE A 196 0.93 16.26 1.90
CA PHE A 196 0.58 17.56 1.37
C PHE A 196 -0.81 18.02 1.83
N GLY A 197 -1.55 17.15 2.52
CA GLY A 197 -2.92 17.39 2.96
C GLY A 197 -3.96 17.04 1.89
N ASN A 198 -3.59 16.30 0.85
CA ASN A 198 -4.55 15.76 -0.11
C ASN A 198 -5.31 14.61 0.52
N LEU A 199 -6.62 14.56 0.33
CA LEU A 199 -7.49 13.54 0.91
C LEU A 199 -7.61 12.37 -0.06
N VAL A 200 -7.13 11.20 0.33
CA VAL A 200 -7.29 9.95 -0.41
C VAL A 200 -8.65 9.35 -0.06
N THR A 201 -9.46 8.98 -1.05
CA THR A 201 -10.84 8.52 -0.81
C THR A 201 -11.03 7.02 -1.05
N SER A 202 -12.14 6.49 -0.52
CA SER A 202 -12.57 5.11 -0.75
C SER A 202 -13.15 4.85 -2.13
N ILE A 203 -13.22 5.87 -3.00
CA ILE A 203 -13.84 5.78 -4.33
C ILE A 203 -12.77 5.50 -5.38
N PRO A 204 -12.75 4.29 -5.99
CA PRO A 204 -11.84 3.98 -7.09
C PRO A 204 -12.25 4.73 -8.37
N ALA A 205 -11.27 5.07 -9.20
CA ALA A 205 -11.48 5.74 -10.50
C ALA A 205 -12.48 4.99 -11.40
N VAL A 206 -12.39 3.65 -11.43
CA VAL A 206 -13.29 2.80 -12.22
C VAL A 206 -14.77 2.94 -11.84
N ARG A 207 -15.06 3.35 -10.60
CA ARG A 207 -16.44 3.59 -10.13
C ARG A 207 -16.97 4.94 -10.59
N LEU A 208 -16.09 5.94 -10.69
CA LEU A 208 -16.43 7.22 -11.32
C LEU A 208 -16.71 7.02 -12.81
N GLU A 209 -15.84 6.28 -13.52
CA GLU A 209 -16.02 5.96 -14.93
C GLU A 209 -17.34 5.24 -15.20
N ALA A 210 -17.70 4.26 -14.36
CA ALA A 210 -18.98 3.56 -14.47
C ALA A 210 -20.20 4.47 -14.23
N LEU A 211 -20.07 5.51 -13.41
CA LEU A 211 -21.15 6.43 -13.07
C LEU A 211 -21.36 7.52 -14.14
N ALA A 212 -20.28 8.16 -14.58
CA ALA A 212 -20.32 9.36 -15.41
C ALA A 212 -19.81 9.15 -16.84
N GLY A 213 -19.06 8.07 -17.11
CA GLY A 213 -18.38 7.86 -18.38
C GLY A 213 -17.49 9.05 -18.74
N HIS A 214 -17.72 9.62 -19.92
CA HIS A 214 -17.06 10.85 -20.40
C HIS A 214 -17.83 12.14 -20.04
N GLY A 215 -18.94 12.03 -19.31
CA GLY A 215 -19.76 13.15 -18.90
C GLY A 215 -19.19 13.93 -17.71
N SER A 216 -19.86 15.01 -17.33
CA SER A 216 -19.53 15.77 -16.13
C SER A 216 -19.90 14.98 -14.87
N ALA A 217 -19.22 15.26 -13.76
CA ALA A 217 -19.55 14.76 -12.44
C ALA A 217 -19.48 15.90 -11.42
N VAL A 218 -20.38 15.87 -10.45
CA VAL A 218 -20.44 16.82 -9.33
C VAL A 218 -20.03 16.09 -8.07
N PHE A 219 -19.08 16.67 -7.35
CA PHE A 219 -18.52 16.10 -6.13
C PHE A 219 -18.96 16.96 -4.94
N GLU A 220 -19.24 16.33 -3.82
CA GLU A 220 -19.59 17.02 -2.57
C GLU A 220 -18.74 16.46 -1.43
N VAL A 221 -18.02 17.35 -0.75
CA VAL A 221 -17.20 17.04 0.42
C VAL A 221 -17.38 18.16 1.45
N SER A 222 -17.68 17.81 2.70
CA SER A 222 -17.96 18.77 3.77
C SER A 222 -18.98 19.86 3.37
N GLY A 223 -20.02 19.48 2.62
CA GLY A 223 -21.06 20.40 2.14
C GLY A 223 -20.64 21.37 1.03
N ARG A 224 -19.44 21.23 0.47
CA ARG A 224 -18.95 22.04 -0.66
C ARG A 224 -19.01 21.25 -1.96
N SER A 225 -19.49 21.89 -3.02
CA SER A 225 -19.46 21.33 -4.37
C SER A 225 -18.09 21.53 -4.99
N LEU A 226 -17.45 20.45 -5.42
CA LEU A 226 -16.12 20.44 -6.04
C LEU A 226 -16.21 19.98 -7.49
N ARG A 227 -15.25 20.43 -8.30
CA ARG A 227 -15.11 20.03 -9.71
C ARG A 227 -14.00 18.99 -9.88
N LEU A 228 -14.17 18.08 -10.83
CA LEU A 228 -13.10 17.20 -11.30
C LEU A 228 -12.19 17.95 -12.26
N VAL A 229 -10.89 17.84 -12.04
CA VAL A 229 -9.84 18.38 -12.91
C VAL A 229 -8.87 17.28 -13.34
N ARG A 230 -8.08 17.53 -14.39
CA ARG A 230 -7.12 16.54 -14.91
C ARG A 230 -5.72 16.67 -14.32
N SER A 231 -5.40 17.84 -13.80
CA SER A 231 -4.09 18.13 -13.20
C SER A 231 -4.22 19.11 -12.04
N TYR A 232 -3.22 19.15 -11.17
CA TYR A 232 -3.17 20.07 -10.04
C TYR A 232 -3.24 21.55 -10.48
N ASP A 233 -2.73 21.88 -11.66
CA ASP A 233 -2.69 23.25 -12.17
C ASP A 233 -4.04 23.78 -12.65
N GLU A 234 -4.97 22.89 -13.00
CA GLU A 234 -6.35 23.22 -13.38
C GLU A 234 -7.25 23.52 -12.18
N GLY A 235 -6.73 23.39 -10.95
CA GLY A 235 -7.39 23.85 -9.73
C GLY A 235 -7.30 25.36 -9.57
N ASP A 236 -8.35 25.97 -9.03
CA ASP A 236 -8.35 27.40 -8.68
C ASP A 236 -7.52 27.61 -7.40
N ASP A 237 -6.78 28.71 -7.32
CA ASP A 237 -5.89 28.99 -6.19
C ASP A 237 -6.66 29.02 -4.86
N GLY A 238 -6.23 28.19 -3.91
CA GLY A 238 -6.85 28.08 -2.59
C GLY A 238 -8.22 27.37 -2.57
N ALA A 239 -8.76 26.94 -3.72
CA ALA A 239 -10.01 26.22 -3.80
C ALA A 239 -9.79 24.69 -3.87
N PRO A 240 -10.60 23.90 -3.16
CA PRO A 240 -10.53 22.45 -3.25
C PRO A 240 -11.07 21.95 -4.59
N ALA A 241 -10.40 20.95 -5.15
CA ALA A 241 -10.80 20.25 -6.37
C ALA A 241 -10.59 18.75 -6.23
N VAL A 242 -11.22 17.98 -7.11
CA VAL A 242 -11.08 16.52 -7.18
C VAL A 242 -10.22 16.14 -8.37
N ILE A 243 -9.36 15.14 -8.20
CA ILE A 243 -8.56 14.55 -9.27
C ILE A 243 -8.66 13.03 -9.20
N VAL A 244 -8.48 12.36 -10.35
CA VAL A 244 -8.17 10.93 -10.35
C VAL A 244 -6.67 10.79 -10.08
N GLY A 245 -6.34 10.35 -8.87
CA GLY A 245 -4.98 10.16 -8.41
C GLY A 245 -4.23 9.06 -9.17
N SER A 246 -2.90 9.15 -9.14
CA SER A 246 -2.02 8.14 -9.79
C SER A 246 -2.15 6.73 -9.20
N THR A 247 -2.75 6.63 -8.01
CA THR A 247 -3.04 5.38 -7.29
C THR A 247 -4.36 4.72 -7.72
N GLY A 248 -5.07 5.30 -8.69
CA GLY A 248 -6.35 4.78 -9.19
C GLY A 248 -7.54 5.07 -8.29
N ARG A 249 -7.39 6.00 -7.33
CA ARG A 249 -8.43 6.49 -6.43
C ARG A 249 -8.77 7.94 -6.73
N LEU A 250 -9.95 8.39 -6.31
CA LEU A 250 -10.23 9.81 -6.27
C LEU A 250 -9.50 10.46 -5.09
N GLU A 251 -8.92 11.62 -5.36
CA GLU A 251 -8.21 12.45 -4.39
C GLU A 251 -8.83 13.85 -4.37
N VAL A 252 -8.87 14.47 -3.20
CA VAL A 252 -9.28 15.88 -3.04
C VAL A 252 -8.04 16.69 -2.65
N PHE A 253 -7.76 17.75 -3.38
CA PHE A 253 -6.55 18.55 -3.18
C PHE A 253 -6.89 20.04 -3.18
N VAL A 254 -5.93 20.87 -2.74
CA VAL A 254 -5.96 22.32 -2.88
C VAL A 254 -4.65 22.74 -3.54
N LYS A 255 -4.72 23.50 -4.63
CA LYS A 255 -3.51 24.00 -5.30
C LYS A 255 -2.72 24.91 -4.36
N GLY A 256 -1.47 24.54 -4.08
CA GLY A 256 -0.60 25.27 -3.16
C GLY A 256 -1.04 25.24 -1.69
N GLY A 257 -1.91 24.32 -1.30
CA GLY A 257 -2.44 24.23 0.06
C GLY A 257 -2.84 22.82 0.46
N SER A 258 -3.54 22.72 1.60
CA SER A 258 -3.97 21.47 2.21
C SER A 258 -5.50 21.34 2.12
N ALA A 259 -5.99 20.29 1.44
CA ALA A 259 -7.42 20.02 1.36
C ALA A 259 -7.99 19.61 2.72
N ARG A 260 -7.21 18.87 3.52
CA ARG A 260 -7.50 18.58 4.92
C ARG A 260 -7.87 19.83 5.70
N ASP A 261 -7.04 20.88 5.61
CA ASP A 261 -7.26 22.10 6.38
C ASP A 261 -8.37 22.97 5.79
N ALA A 262 -8.40 23.12 4.45
CA ALA A 262 -9.39 23.95 3.77
C ALA A 262 -10.84 23.43 3.91
N LEU A 263 -11.01 22.11 4.05
CA LEU A 263 -12.30 21.44 4.21
C LEU A 263 -12.57 20.97 5.64
N ALA A 264 -11.61 21.14 6.56
CA ALA A 264 -11.63 20.53 7.90
C ALA A 264 -12.03 19.04 7.84
N ALA A 265 -11.47 18.32 6.87
CA ALA A 265 -11.86 16.95 6.52
C ALA A 265 -10.71 15.98 6.78
N GLY A 266 -11.05 14.78 7.24
CA GLY A 266 -10.11 13.68 7.50
C GLY A 266 -10.80 12.33 7.40
N PRO A 267 -10.15 11.23 7.82
CA PRO A 267 -10.71 9.89 7.76
C PRO A 267 -12.17 9.81 8.25
N GLY A 268 -13.02 9.15 7.46
CA GLY A 268 -14.47 9.04 7.72
C GLY A 268 -15.32 10.21 7.22
N THR A 269 -14.72 11.29 6.71
CA THR A 269 -15.48 12.39 6.09
C THR A 269 -16.19 11.90 4.82
N PRO A 270 -17.52 12.04 4.68
CA PRO A 270 -18.23 11.57 3.50
C PRO A 270 -17.80 12.31 2.22
N VAL A 271 -17.65 11.56 1.15
CA VAL A 271 -17.40 12.05 -0.21
C VAL A 271 -18.51 11.53 -1.11
N ARG A 272 -19.26 12.42 -1.75
CA ARG A 272 -20.38 12.06 -2.60
C ARG A 272 -20.12 12.51 -4.03
N VAL A 273 -20.45 11.64 -4.99
CA VAL A 273 -20.31 11.91 -6.41
C VAL A 273 -21.61 11.61 -7.12
N ARG A 274 -22.07 12.48 -8.01
CA ARG A 274 -23.15 12.17 -8.93
C ARG A 274 -22.76 12.55 -10.34
N ARG A 275 -23.42 11.95 -11.32
CA ARG A 275 -23.35 12.43 -12.69
C ARG A 275 -23.87 13.87 -12.75
N GLY A 276 -23.14 14.74 -13.43
CA GLY A 276 -23.57 16.10 -13.73
C GLY A 276 -24.66 16.10 -14.80
N ALA A 277 -25.35 17.22 -14.90
CA ALA A 277 -26.34 17.46 -15.96
C ALA A 277 -25.66 17.60 -17.32
#